data_AF-A0A7K2Q2Y3-F1
#
_entry.id   AF-A0A7K2Q2Y3-F1
#
_cell.length_a   1.000
_cell.length_b   1.000
_cell.length_c   1.000
_cell.angle_alpha   90.00
_cell.angle_beta   90.00
_cell.angle_gamma   90.00
#
_symmetry.space_group_name_H-M   'P 1'
#
loop_
_entity.id
_entity.type
_entity.pdbx_description
1 polymer ?
#
loop_
_entity_poly.entity_id
_entity_poly.type
_entity_poly.pdbx_seq_one_letter_code
_entity_poly.pdbx_strand_id
1 'polypeptide(L)'
;DLPAMGQAGRYAALPGGEGVIPVIRNTQELPGGRSAQVLALDAAGVGERVPLRADLRDGREMRELFAPLSKPSVPEAGGIPLPGKPQRVDLDVELRVSGVGSGRPGIGLLLRDRFGLTYRTPMVQLPATGAATTSVDLDALTGAPLGSAAAPLTLAGIALSYGAGDATSDFRKGEPVAAGSAELTVHRLAVADSSAGRAEPVAAPAGWTLSAPALTDGSPAAELLPDAQDGSDLLKLRYRGGHEAKAGIQLALTPPGVRGAAEVPGIATRAYLAGVGAAVGDLVPVPLGGVSVPVRITAAIGSLPVAGDTALAVDLGSVGGLLAAGGARELPAPTEWWLPAKSAADTAPARAGAE
;
A
#
# COMPACT_ATOMS: atom_id res chain seq x y z
N ASP A 1 -21.35 4.63 6.52
CA ASP A 1 -19.97 4.77 7.03
C ASP A 1 -19.05 5.37 5.99
N LEU A 2 -18.07 6.17 6.42
CA LEU A 2 -17.06 6.70 5.52
C LEU A 2 -16.10 5.59 5.07
N PRO A 3 -15.62 5.60 3.83
CA PRO A 3 -14.51 4.74 3.40
C PRO A 3 -13.25 4.98 4.25
N ALA A 4 -12.34 4.00 4.30
CA ALA A 4 -11.15 4.05 5.17
C ALA A 4 -10.26 5.28 4.94
N MET A 5 -10.04 5.69 3.68
CA MET A 5 -9.26 6.90 3.36
C MET A 5 -9.99 8.18 3.81
N GLY A 6 -11.31 8.21 3.70
CA GLY A 6 -12.16 9.29 4.22
C GLY A 6 -12.15 9.40 5.75
N GLN A 7 -12.19 8.26 6.43
CA GLN A 7 -12.03 8.20 7.88
C GLN A 7 -10.67 8.76 8.31
N ALA A 8 -9.60 8.40 7.60
CA ALA A 8 -8.26 8.90 7.89
C ALA A 8 -8.22 10.44 7.87
N GLY A 9 -8.76 11.09 6.83
CA GLY A 9 -8.80 12.56 6.80
C GLY A 9 -9.68 13.17 7.88
N ARG A 10 -10.80 12.51 8.24
CA ARG A 10 -11.65 12.97 9.35
C ARG A 10 -10.92 12.92 10.68
N TYR A 11 -10.28 11.79 11.02
CA TYR A 11 -9.51 11.67 12.27
C TYR A 11 -8.28 12.57 12.29
N ALA A 12 -7.63 12.76 11.14
CA ALA A 12 -6.53 13.70 10.97
C ALA A 12 -6.91 15.16 11.27
N ALA A 13 -8.18 15.52 11.09
CA ALA A 13 -8.70 16.89 11.28
C ALA A 13 -9.24 17.16 12.69
N LEU A 14 -9.39 16.13 13.54
CA LEU A 14 -9.84 16.32 14.93
C LEU A 14 -8.80 17.09 15.75
N PRO A 15 -9.20 17.73 16.87
CA PRO A 15 -8.26 18.24 17.85
C PRO A 15 -7.32 17.13 18.34
N GLY A 16 -6.01 17.32 18.19
CA GLY A 16 -5.01 16.27 18.47
C GLY A 16 -4.84 15.25 17.34
N GLY A 17 -5.43 15.50 16.17
CA GLY A 17 -5.36 14.64 14.98
C GLY A 17 -3.94 14.31 14.53
N GLU A 18 -2.94 15.16 14.84
CA GLU A 18 -1.51 14.86 14.66
C GLU A 18 -1.03 13.67 15.50
N GLY A 19 -1.69 13.46 16.64
CA GLY A 19 -1.43 12.42 17.62
C GLY A 19 -2.15 11.10 17.35
N VAL A 20 -2.97 11.01 16.31
CA VAL A 20 -3.72 9.80 15.97
C VAL A 20 -2.78 8.70 15.44
N ILE A 21 -3.05 7.45 15.84
CA ILE A 21 -2.34 6.24 15.44
C ILE A 21 -3.37 5.27 14.84
N PRO A 22 -3.34 4.99 13.53
CA PRO A 22 -4.16 3.91 12.97
C PRO A 22 -3.63 2.55 13.43
N VAL A 23 -4.55 1.63 13.70
CA VAL A 23 -4.22 0.26 14.05
C VAL A 23 -5.05 -0.70 13.20
N ILE A 24 -4.35 -1.59 12.50
CA ILE A 24 -4.93 -2.76 11.86
C ILE A 24 -4.79 -3.91 12.85
N ARG A 25 -5.90 -4.39 13.39
CA ARG A 25 -5.95 -5.56 14.26
C ARG A 25 -6.51 -6.75 13.48
N ASN A 26 -5.79 -7.86 13.52
CA ASN A 26 -6.25 -9.13 12.99
C ASN A 26 -6.15 -10.22 14.05
N THR A 27 -7.07 -11.17 14.02
CA THR A 27 -6.97 -12.38 14.84
C THR A 27 -6.22 -13.46 14.05
N GLN A 28 -5.21 -14.06 14.67
CA GLN A 28 -4.49 -15.20 14.13
C GLN A 28 -4.84 -16.45 14.94
N GLU A 29 -5.26 -17.51 14.26
CA GLU A 29 -5.38 -18.84 14.86
C GLU A 29 -3.97 -19.43 15.06
N LEU A 30 -3.71 -19.92 16.26
CA LEU A 30 -2.48 -20.56 16.67
C LEU A 30 -2.64 -22.09 16.71
N PRO A 31 -1.54 -22.84 16.64
CA PRO A 31 -1.54 -24.27 16.93
C PRO A 31 -2.24 -24.59 18.26
N GLY A 32 -3.11 -25.61 18.24
CA GLY A 32 -3.91 -26.01 19.39
C GLY A 32 -5.20 -25.23 19.61
N GLY A 33 -5.67 -24.46 18.61
CA GLY A 33 -6.98 -23.79 18.63
C GLY A 33 -7.04 -22.57 19.56
N ARG A 34 -5.88 -21.99 19.89
CA ARG A 34 -5.78 -20.71 20.60
C ARG A 34 -5.78 -19.57 19.59
N SER A 35 -6.21 -18.38 20.00
CA SER A 35 -6.14 -17.19 19.17
C SER A 35 -5.09 -16.20 19.68
N ALA A 36 -4.52 -15.43 18.76
CA ALA A 36 -3.59 -14.34 19.02
C ALA A 36 -4.03 -13.07 18.31
N GLN A 37 -3.55 -11.93 18.80
CA GLN A 37 -3.76 -10.64 18.16
C GLN A 37 -2.53 -10.23 17.35
N VAL A 38 -2.73 -9.85 16.09
CA VAL A 38 -1.70 -9.26 15.24
C VAL A 38 -2.05 -7.79 15.04
N LEU A 39 -1.13 -6.90 15.40
CA LEU A 39 -1.26 -5.46 15.26
C LEU A 39 -0.27 -4.94 14.21
N ALA A 40 -0.76 -4.22 13.20
CA ALA A 40 0.06 -3.32 12.42
C ALA A 40 -0.31 -1.88 12.80
N LEU A 41 0.68 -1.11 13.26
CA LEU A 41 0.50 0.23 13.83
C LEU A 41 1.69 1.15 13.53
N ASP A 42 1.56 2.47 13.75
CA ASP A 42 2.70 3.39 13.72
C ASP A 42 3.61 3.13 14.92
N ALA A 43 4.69 2.35 14.71
CA ALA A 43 5.56 1.92 15.80
C ALA A 43 6.30 3.09 16.44
N ALA A 44 6.74 4.07 15.64
CA ALA A 44 7.34 5.28 16.16
C ALA A 44 6.33 6.03 17.05
N GLY A 45 5.11 6.20 16.57
CA GLY A 45 4.03 6.82 17.33
C GLY A 45 3.71 6.15 18.65
N VAL A 46 3.60 4.81 18.65
CA VAL A 46 3.36 4.02 19.86
C VAL A 46 4.51 4.12 20.84
N GLY A 47 5.76 4.07 20.36
CA GLY A 47 6.96 4.22 21.18
C GLY A 47 7.03 5.54 21.94
N GLU A 48 6.45 6.61 21.37
CA GLU A 48 6.43 7.95 21.96
C GLU A 48 5.21 8.25 22.83
N ARG A 49 4.03 7.83 22.38
CA ARG A 49 2.75 8.40 22.86
C ARG A 49 1.92 7.42 23.69
N VAL A 50 2.17 6.12 23.57
CA VAL A 50 1.33 5.10 24.21
C VAL A 50 2.01 4.60 25.49
N PRO A 51 1.46 4.92 26.67
CA PRO A 51 2.04 4.45 27.92
C PRO A 51 1.80 2.94 28.09
N LEU A 52 2.82 2.24 28.57
CA LEU A 52 2.71 0.86 29.04
C LEU A 52 3.50 0.71 30.34
N ARG A 53 2.91 0.00 31.31
CA ARG A 53 3.55 -0.23 32.61
C ARG A 53 4.90 -0.95 32.43
N ALA A 54 5.90 -0.54 33.21
CA ALA A 54 7.27 -1.04 33.12
C ALA A 54 7.40 -2.56 33.26
N ASP A 55 6.60 -3.17 34.14
CA ASP A 55 6.60 -4.61 34.37
C ASP A 55 6.10 -5.41 33.15
N LEU A 56 5.25 -4.83 32.31
CA LEU A 56 4.76 -5.48 31.08
C LEU A 56 5.79 -5.42 29.94
N ARG A 57 6.78 -4.53 30.04
CA ARG A 57 7.86 -4.29 29.09
C ARG A 57 9.23 -4.78 29.57
N ASP A 58 9.26 -5.62 30.62
CA ASP A 58 10.49 -6.13 31.24
C ASP A 58 11.48 -5.03 31.66
N GLY A 59 10.95 -3.87 32.06
CA GLY A 59 11.76 -2.70 32.41
C GLY A 59 12.34 -1.90 31.25
N ARG A 60 12.17 -2.33 29.98
CA ARG A 60 12.67 -1.62 28.78
C ARG A 60 11.75 -0.52 28.32
N GLU A 61 12.28 0.60 27.88
CA GLU A 61 11.48 1.77 27.50
C GLU A 61 10.65 1.52 26.21
N MET A 62 9.50 2.20 26.07
CA MET A 62 8.64 2.04 24.89
C MET A 62 9.38 2.41 23.59
N ARG A 63 10.13 3.51 23.60
CA ARG A 63 10.98 3.93 22.47
C ARG A 63 12.06 2.89 22.15
N GLU A 64 12.68 2.28 23.16
CA GLU A 64 13.68 1.23 22.97
C GLU A 64 13.10 0.01 22.25
N LEU A 65 11.87 -0.36 22.62
CA LEU A 65 11.15 -1.49 22.03
C LEU A 65 10.68 -1.21 20.60
N PHE A 66 10.02 -0.08 20.36
CA PHE A 66 9.29 0.15 19.11
C PHE A 66 10.08 0.91 18.03
N ALA A 67 11.05 1.75 18.38
CA ALA A 67 11.84 2.48 17.38
C ALA A 67 12.61 1.54 16.41
N PRO A 68 13.09 0.35 16.80
CA PRO A 68 13.66 -0.61 15.86
C PRO A 68 12.68 -1.13 14.80
N LEU A 69 11.37 -1.11 15.08
CA LEU A 69 10.37 -1.60 14.13
C LEU A 69 10.16 -0.65 12.96
N SER A 70 10.25 0.65 13.21
CA SER A 70 10.05 1.71 12.22
C SER A 70 11.33 2.14 11.52
N LYS A 71 12.50 1.61 11.92
CA LYS A 71 13.74 1.81 11.17
C LYS A 71 13.63 0.99 9.89
N PRO A 72 13.46 1.62 8.72
CA PRO A 72 13.50 0.86 7.50
C PRO A 72 14.93 0.32 7.35
N SER A 73 15.08 -0.95 6.95
CA SER A 73 16.38 -1.57 6.66
C SER A 73 17.11 -0.88 5.47
N VAL A 74 16.48 0.15 4.88
CA VAL A 74 16.82 0.91 3.66
C VAL A 74 16.24 2.34 3.84
N PRO A 75 16.74 3.45 3.22
CA PRO A 75 16.22 4.81 3.49
C PRO A 75 14.72 4.99 3.22
N GLU A 76 14.11 6.00 3.86
CA GLU A 76 12.68 6.39 3.88
C GLU A 76 11.80 5.76 2.79
N ALA A 77 10.63 5.25 3.20
CA ALA A 77 9.64 4.68 2.29
C ALA A 77 9.37 5.66 1.14
N GLY A 78 10.00 5.42 -0.02
CA GLY A 78 9.99 6.38 -1.11
C GLY A 78 8.62 6.57 -1.74
N GLY A 79 8.60 7.09 -2.95
CA GLY A 79 7.39 7.40 -3.69
C GLY A 79 7.42 8.83 -4.20
N ILE A 80 6.33 9.23 -4.86
CA ILE A 80 6.22 10.54 -5.49
C ILE A 80 5.26 11.40 -4.66
N PRO A 81 5.74 12.44 -3.95
CA PRO A 81 4.86 13.29 -3.16
C PRO A 81 3.88 14.03 -4.08
N LEU A 82 2.59 14.01 -3.71
CA LEU A 82 1.55 14.72 -4.43
C LEU A 82 1.29 16.05 -3.72
N PRO A 83 1.38 17.20 -4.44
CA PRO A 83 1.14 18.50 -3.84
C PRO A 83 -0.34 18.67 -3.42
N GLY A 84 -0.57 19.56 -2.46
CA GLY A 84 -1.92 19.94 -2.03
C GLY A 84 -2.69 18.87 -1.27
N LYS A 85 -3.99 18.80 -1.54
CA LYS A 85 -4.95 17.82 -0.99
C LYS A 85 -5.75 17.26 -2.16
N PRO A 86 -5.11 16.45 -3.01
CA PRO A 86 -5.68 16.15 -4.30
C PRO A 86 -6.97 15.34 -4.17
N GLN A 87 -7.96 15.72 -4.98
CA GLN A 87 -9.21 14.99 -5.20
C GLN A 87 -9.21 14.27 -6.55
N ARG A 88 -8.30 14.67 -7.47
CA ARG A 88 -8.14 14.05 -8.78
C ARG A 88 -6.66 13.87 -9.09
N VAL A 89 -6.31 12.73 -9.68
CA VAL A 89 -4.99 12.46 -10.24
C VAL A 89 -5.13 12.22 -11.74
N ASP A 90 -4.39 13.00 -12.53
CA ASP A 90 -4.40 12.94 -14.00
C ASP A 90 -3.11 12.29 -14.51
N LEU A 91 -3.25 11.32 -15.41
CA LEU A 91 -2.17 10.66 -16.12
C LEU A 91 -2.29 10.94 -17.62
N ASP A 92 -1.27 11.54 -18.22
CA ASP A 92 -1.18 11.61 -19.68
C ASP A 92 -0.50 10.35 -20.19
N VAL A 93 -1.21 9.56 -21.00
CA VAL A 93 -0.79 8.24 -21.46
C VAL A 93 -0.85 8.13 -22.97
N GLU A 94 0.00 7.29 -23.55
CA GLU A 94 -0.09 6.84 -24.93
C GLU A 94 -0.03 5.31 -24.98
N LEU A 95 -1.01 4.69 -25.64
CA LEU A 95 -1.03 3.24 -25.87
C LEU A 95 -0.80 2.93 -27.35
N ARG A 96 0.22 2.14 -27.66
CA ARG A 96 0.49 1.63 -29.02
C ARG A 96 0.32 0.12 -29.04
N VAL A 97 -0.65 -0.37 -29.81
CA VAL A 97 -0.95 -1.79 -29.93
C VAL A 97 -0.39 -2.35 -31.23
N SER A 98 0.26 -3.51 -31.15
CA SER A 98 0.76 -4.28 -32.29
C SER A 98 0.14 -5.68 -32.28
N GLY A 99 -0.58 -6.04 -33.35
CA GLY A 99 -1.29 -7.31 -33.46
C GLY A 99 -2.65 -7.33 -32.76
N VAL A 100 -3.32 -8.47 -32.80
CA VAL A 100 -4.62 -8.70 -32.16
C VAL A 100 -4.44 -9.34 -30.78
N GLY A 101 -5.35 -9.07 -29.84
CA GLY A 101 -5.37 -9.77 -28.55
C GLY A 101 -4.38 -9.27 -27.50
N SER A 102 -3.93 -8.01 -27.56
CA SER A 102 -3.16 -7.34 -26.49
C SER A 102 -3.95 -7.18 -25.18
N GLY A 103 -5.27 -7.40 -25.20
CA GLY A 103 -6.16 -7.18 -24.06
C GLY A 103 -6.52 -5.71 -23.86
N ARG A 104 -7.40 -5.45 -22.88
CA ARG A 104 -7.83 -4.10 -22.49
C ARG A 104 -7.12 -3.69 -21.20
N PRO A 105 -6.12 -2.81 -21.25
CA PRO A 105 -5.40 -2.42 -20.06
C PRO A 105 -6.19 -1.42 -19.22
N GLY A 106 -6.26 -1.62 -17.92
CA GLY A 106 -6.68 -0.64 -16.94
C GLY A 106 -5.52 -0.25 -16.05
N ILE A 107 -5.55 0.98 -15.53
CA ILE A 107 -4.56 1.52 -14.61
C ILE A 107 -5.21 1.86 -13.27
N GLY A 108 -4.53 1.55 -12.17
CA GLY A 108 -4.90 1.97 -10.82
C GLY A 108 -3.70 2.54 -10.11
N LEU A 109 -3.93 3.42 -9.16
CA LEU A 109 -2.89 4.04 -8.35
C LEU A 109 -2.87 3.42 -6.97
N LEU A 110 -1.68 3.27 -6.40
CA LEU A 110 -1.50 2.99 -4.99
C LEU A 110 -1.06 4.28 -4.30
N LEU A 111 -1.94 4.85 -3.49
CA LEU A 111 -1.72 6.09 -2.77
C LEU A 111 -1.38 5.79 -1.32
N ARG A 112 -0.43 6.53 -0.75
CA ARG A 112 -0.08 6.48 0.67
C ARG A 112 -0.41 7.81 1.33
N ASP A 113 -1.07 7.76 2.48
CA ASP A 113 -1.42 8.95 3.25
C ASP A 113 -0.36 9.32 4.31
N ARG A 114 -0.60 10.40 5.05
CA ARG A 114 0.31 10.86 6.11
C ARG A 114 0.49 9.88 7.28
N PHE A 115 -0.43 8.93 7.44
CA PHE A 115 -0.32 7.89 8.47
C PHE A 115 0.42 6.65 7.96
N GLY A 116 0.81 6.64 6.68
CA GLY A 116 1.45 5.48 6.05
C GLY A 116 0.47 4.42 5.56
N LEU A 117 -0.84 4.66 5.66
CA LEU A 117 -1.86 3.77 5.12
C LEU A 117 -1.81 3.83 3.60
N THR A 118 -1.96 2.68 2.95
CA THR A 118 -1.99 2.59 1.49
C THR A 118 -3.40 2.26 1.02
N TYR A 119 -3.80 2.88 -0.08
CA TYR A 119 -5.12 2.77 -0.69
C TYR A 119 -4.97 2.56 -2.19
N ARG A 120 -5.68 1.58 -2.74
CA ARG A 120 -5.70 1.34 -4.18
C ARG A 120 -6.93 2.00 -4.79
N THR A 121 -6.71 2.77 -5.85
CA THR A 121 -7.81 3.36 -6.60
C THR A 121 -8.51 2.31 -7.45
N PRO A 122 -9.80 2.50 -7.79
CA PRO A 122 -10.44 1.72 -8.83
C PRO A 122 -9.61 1.74 -10.11
N MET A 123 -9.62 0.63 -10.85
CA MET A 123 -8.95 0.55 -12.14
C MET A 123 -9.71 1.40 -13.16
N VAL A 124 -9.02 2.36 -13.77
CA VAL A 124 -9.54 3.16 -14.88
C VAL A 124 -9.09 2.54 -16.18
N GLN A 125 -10.04 2.30 -17.08
CA GLN A 125 -9.77 1.71 -18.39
C GLN A 125 -8.99 2.71 -19.27
N LEU A 126 -7.86 2.27 -19.82
CA LEU A 126 -7.07 3.06 -20.76
C LEU A 126 -7.70 3.05 -22.16
N PRO A 127 -7.36 4.04 -23.03
CA PRO A 127 -7.78 4.02 -24.43
C PRO A 127 -7.31 2.75 -25.14
N ALA A 128 -8.04 2.32 -26.17
CA ALA A 128 -7.66 1.14 -26.95
C ALA A 128 -6.36 1.34 -27.77
N THR A 129 -6.07 2.57 -28.16
CA THR A 129 -4.85 3.01 -28.85
C THR A 129 -4.78 4.54 -28.83
N GLY A 130 -3.59 5.12 -29.01
CA GLY A 130 -3.35 6.55 -29.08
C GLY A 130 -3.14 7.23 -27.72
N ALA A 131 -3.04 8.55 -27.76
CA ALA A 131 -2.82 9.38 -26.58
C ALA A 131 -4.14 9.80 -25.92
N ALA A 132 -4.18 9.82 -24.58
CA ALA A 132 -5.29 10.31 -23.79
C ALA A 132 -4.83 10.80 -22.41
N THR A 133 -5.60 11.71 -21.80
CA THR A 133 -5.51 11.98 -20.36
C THR A 133 -6.51 11.08 -19.64
N THR A 134 -6.01 10.26 -18.72
CA THR A 134 -6.82 9.39 -17.85
C THR A 134 -6.87 10.00 -16.46
N SER A 135 -8.07 10.28 -15.97
CA SER A 135 -8.28 10.86 -14.64
C SER A 135 -8.77 9.81 -13.65
N VAL A 136 -8.17 9.81 -12.46
CA VAL A 136 -8.58 9.01 -11.31
C VAL A 136 -9.19 9.95 -10.27
N ASP A 137 -10.50 9.80 -10.06
CA ASP A 137 -11.25 10.54 -9.04
C ASP A 137 -11.11 9.84 -7.68
N LEU A 138 -10.77 10.61 -6.64
CA LEU A 138 -10.59 10.14 -5.27
C LEU A 138 -11.83 10.35 -4.39
N ASP A 139 -12.88 10.99 -4.91
CA ASP A 139 -14.09 11.30 -4.16
C ASP A 139 -14.76 10.03 -3.61
N ALA A 140 -14.85 8.97 -4.42
CA ALA A 140 -15.41 7.69 -3.98
C ALA A 140 -14.56 7.01 -2.88
N LEU A 141 -13.24 7.16 -2.94
CA LEU A 141 -12.32 6.60 -1.93
C LEU A 141 -12.36 7.39 -0.63
N THR A 142 -12.68 8.68 -0.68
CA THR A 142 -12.74 9.54 0.50
C THR A 142 -14.16 9.69 1.04
N GLY A 143 -15.19 9.29 0.28
CA GLY A 143 -16.58 9.59 0.63
C GLY A 143 -16.85 11.09 0.62
N ALA A 144 -16.26 11.82 -0.33
CA ALA A 144 -16.44 13.26 -0.47
C ALA A 144 -17.94 13.62 -0.65
N PRO A 145 -18.38 14.82 -0.18
CA PRO A 145 -17.59 15.81 0.55
C PRO A 145 -17.51 15.55 2.07
N LEU A 146 -18.09 14.44 2.56
CA LEU A 146 -18.16 14.13 3.99
C LEU A 146 -16.83 13.66 4.57
N GLY A 147 -15.97 13.06 3.74
CA GLY A 147 -14.60 12.71 4.09
C GLY A 147 -13.58 13.38 3.17
N SER A 148 -12.32 13.26 3.56
CA SER A 148 -11.16 13.70 2.78
C SER A 148 -10.00 12.75 3.03
N ALA A 149 -8.96 12.82 2.22
CA ALA A 149 -7.74 12.06 2.48
C ALA A 149 -6.90 12.72 3.57
N ALA A 150 -6.16 11.91 4.34
CA ALA A 150 -5.18 12.42 5.29
C ALA A 150 -3.90 12.87 4.55
N ALA A 151 -3.88 14.13 4.11
CA ALA A 151 -2.74 14.70 3.39
C ALA A 151 -1.50 14.89 4.30
N PRO A 152 -0.27 14.93 3.73
CA PRO A 152 0.05 14.80 2.31
C PRO A 152 -0.16 13.37 1.76
N LEU A 153 -0.46 13.29 0.47
CA LEU A 153 -0.52 12.02 -0.27
C LEU A 153 0.79 11.77 -1.01
N THR A 154 1.17 10.50 -1.12
CA THR A 154 2.32 10.02 -1.90
C THR A 154 1.84 8.94 -2.86
N LEU A 155 2.22 9.02 -4.14
CA LEU A 155 2.06 7.90 -5.07
C LEU A 155 3.13 6.84 -4.74
N ALA A 156 2.69 5.69 -4.23
CA ALA A 156 3.53 4.57 -3.82
C ALA A 156 3.66 3.49 -4.90
N GLY A 157 2.79 3.50 -5.91
CA GLY A 157 2.80 2.52 -7.00
C GLY A 157 1.73 2.77 -8.04
N ILE A 158 1.91 2.15 -9.20
CA ILE A 158 0.89 2.05 -10.25
C ILE A 158 0.64 0.57 -10.48
N ALA A 159 -0.63 0.16 -10.44
CA ALA A 159 -1.05 -1.17 -10.83
C ALA A 159 -1.57 -1.12 -12.26
N LEU A 160 -1.09 -2.04 -13.12
CA LEU A 160 -1.62 -2.25 -14.45
C LEU A 160 -2.32 -3.61 -14.48
N SER A 161 -3.52 -3.66 -15.03
CA SER A 161 -4.24 -4.91 -15.27
C SER A 161 -4.58 -5.00 -16.73
N TYR A 162 -4.38 -6.13 -17.38
CA TYR A 162 -4.88 -6.34 -18.73
C TYR A 162 -5.32 -7.80 -18.93
N GLY A 163 -6.28 -7.98 -19.82
CA GLY A 163 -6.74 -9.29 -20.25
C GLY A 163 -7.76 -9.17 -21.36
N ALA A 164 -8.16 -10.32 -21.93
CA ALA A 164 -9.11 -10.33 -23.04
C ALA A 164 -10.54 -9.90 -22.65
N GLY A 165 -10.88 -9.93 -21.36
CA GLY A 165 -12.26 -9.80 -20.89
C GLY A 165 -13.15 -10.94 -21.39
N ASP A 166 -14.38 -11.05 -20.89
CA ASP A 166 -15.34 -12.10 -21.28
C ASP A 166 -15.80 -11.99 -22.75
N ALA A 167 -15.34 -10.98 -23.49
CA ALA A 167 -15.81 -10.61 -24.82
C ALA A 167 -15.26 -11.47 -25.98
N THR A 168 -14.55 -12.56 -25.72
CA THR A 168 -14.07 -13.47 -26.78
C THR A 168 -14.31 -14.94 -26.44
N SER A 169 -15.57 -15.35 -26.48
CA SER A 169 -15.97 -16.77 -26.57
C SER A 169 -15.66 -17.39 -27.94
N ASP A 170 -15.24 -16.59 -28.92
CA ASP A 170 -15.11 -17.03 -30.32
C ASP A 170 -13.72 -17.58 -30.68
N PHE A 171 -12.77 -17.58 -29.74
CA PHE A 171 -11.53 -18.31 -29.95
C PHE A 171 -11.80 -19.80 -29.84
N ARG A 172 -11.95 -20.47 -30.99
CA ARG A 172 -11.95 -21.93 -31.08
C ARG A 172 -10.75 -22.47 -30.28
N LYS A 173 -11.04 -23.39 -29.36
CA LYS A 173 -10.01 -24.20 -28.68
C LYS A 173 -9.06 -24.76 -29.76
N GLY A 174 -7.82 -24.28 -29.79
CA GLY A 174 -6.77 -24.83 -30.65
C GLY A 174 -6.25 -23.96 -31.79
N GLU A 175 -6.80 -22.76 -32.07
CA GLU A 175 -6.16 -21.85 -33.03
C GLU A 175 -5.09 -20.96 -32.35
N PRO A 176 -3.84 -20.95 -32.85
CA PRO A 176 -2.81 -20.05 -32.34
C PRO A 176 -3.16 -18.61 -32.72
N VAL A 177 -3.66 -17.85 -31.75
CA VAL A 177 -3.74 -16.39 -31.87
C VAL A 177 -2.32 -15.85 -31.69
N ALA A 178 -1.79 -15.19 -32.71
CA ALA A 178 -0.50 -14.51 -32.59
C ALA A 178 -0.54 -13.58 -31.37
N ALA A 179 0.46 -13.69 -30.49
CA ALA A 179 0.54 -12.86 -29.30
C ALA A 179 0.63 -11.39 -29.70
N GLY A 180 -0.44 -10.62 -29.47
CA GLY A 180 -0.38 -9.17 -29.58
C GLY A 180 0.55 -8.60 -28.50
N SER A 181 1.22 -7.49 -28.80
CA SER A 181 2.00 -6.74 -27.81
C SER A 181 1.51 -5.30 -27.79
N ALA A 182 1.66 -4.63 -26.65
CA ALA A 182 1.37 -3.21 -26.57
C ALA A 182 2.42 -2.47 -25.77
N GLU A 183 2.69 -1.23 -26.17
CA GLU A 183 3.54 -0.30 -25.46
C GLU A 183 2.68 0.75 -24.79
N LEU A 184 2.86 0.92 -23.49
CA LEU A 184 2.25 1.99 -22.71
C LEU A 184 3.35 2.98 -22.32
N THR A 185 3.14 4.24 -22.66
CA THR A 185 3.95 5.37 -22.22
C THR A 185 3.12 6.22 -21.27
N VAL A 186 3.68 6.60 -20.12
CA VAL A 186 3.11 7.62 -19.24
C VAL A 186 3.98 8.86 -19.38
N HIS A 187 3.43 9.92 -19.96
CA HIS A 187 4.17 11.15 -20.21
C HIS A 187 4.21 12.05 -18.98
N ARG A 188 3.09 12.15 -18.25
CA ARG A 188 2.95 13.11 -17.16
C ARG A 188 2.00 12.62 -16.09
N LEU A 189 2.32 13.02 -14.86
CA LEU A 189 1.49 12.91 -13.66
C LEU A 189 1.12 14.32 -13.22
N ALA A 190 -0.14 14.54 -12.88
CA ALA A 190 -0.62 15.78 -12.33
C ALA A 190 -1.75 15.55 -11.32
N VAL A 191 -2.00 16.53 -10.46
CA VAL A 191 -3.05 16.44 -9.46
C VAL A 191 -3.87 17.70 -9.37
N ALA A 192 -5.15 17.58 -9.00
CA ALA A 192 -6.01 18.72 -8.72
C ALA A 192 -6.69 18.55 -7.37
N ASP A 193 -6.78 19.65 -6.61
CA ASP A 193 -7.46 19.70 -5.31
C ASP A 193 -9.00 19.71 -5.42
N SER A 194 -9.54 19.67 -6.65
CA SER A 194 -10.95 19.47 -6.91
C SER A 194 -11.19 18.67 -8.19
N SER A 195 -12.31 17.97 -8.26
CA SER A 195 -12.70 17.13 -9.40
C SER A 195 -12.82 17.88 -10.73
N ALA A 196 -13.06 19.20 -10.71
CA ALA A 196 -13.10 20.07 -11.89
C ALA A 196 -11.93 21.09 -11.96
N GLY A 197 -11.01 21.04 -10.99
CA GLY A 197 -9.93 22.01 -10.85
C GLY A 197 -8.85 21.87 -11.93
N ARG A 198 -8.04 22.93 -12.06
CA ARG A 198 -6.81 22.88 -12.85
C ARG A 198 -5.82 21.93 -12.19
N ALA A 199 -5.26 21.02 -12.99
CA ALA A 199 -4.24 20.10 -12.51
C ALA A 199 -2.85 20.77 -12.47
N GLU A 200 -2.13 20.55 -11.37
CA GLU A 200 -0.74 20.93 -11.17
C GLU A 200 0.17 19.73 -11.51
N PRO A 201 1.22 19.92 -12.33
CA PRO A 201 2.15 18.85 -12.65
C PRO A 201 2.91 18.37 -11.40
N VAL A 202 3.14 17.07 -11.32
CA VAL A 202 3.92 16.45 -10.24
C VAL A 202 5.31 16.12 -10.77
N ALA A 203 6.34 16.56 -10.05
CA ALA A 203 7.71 16.17 -10.33
C ALA A 203 7.92 14.69 -9.94
N ALA A 204 8.22 13.85 -10.91
CA ALA A 204 8.44 12.42 -10.69
C ALA A 204 9.86 12.03 -11.13
N PRO A 205 10.66 11.40 -10.25
CA PRO A 205 11.99 10.90 -10.58
C PRO A 205 11.94 9.70 -11.54
N ALA A 206 13.00 9.54 -12.34
CA ALA A 206 13.24 8.36 -13.16
C ALA A 206 13.66 7.13 -12.31
N GLY A 207 13.64 5.94 -12.90
CA GLY A 207 14.12 4.72 -12.24
C GLY A 207 13.02 3.88 -11.60
N TRP A 208 11.86 3.79 -12.25
CA TRP A 208 10.79 2.87 -11.87
C TRP A 208 11.27 1.41 -11.88
N THR A 209 10.68 0.59 -11.01
CA THR A 209 10.86 -0.87 -11.03
C THR A 209 9.56 -1.56 -11.39
N LEU A 210 9.64 -2.62 -12.19
CA LEU A 210 8.50 -3.41 -12.64
C LEU A 210 8.51 -4.79 -11.97
N SER A 211 7.36 -5.16 -11.40
CA SER A 211 7.02 -6.52 -11.03
C SER A 211 6.00 -7.07 -12.02
N ALA A 212 6.39 -8.11 -12.75
CA ALA A 212 5.57 -8.79 -13.75
C ALA A 212 5.68 -10.31 -13.54
N PRO A 213 4.56 -11.07 -13.65
CA PRO A 213 4.62 -12.52 -13.61
C PRO A 213 5.36 -13.08 -14.83
N ALA A 214 5.90 -14.28 -14.70
CA ALA A 214 6.39 -15.05 -15.84
C ALA A 214 5.22 -15.66 -16.62
N LEU A 215 5.37 -15.68 -17.95
CA LEU A 215 4.54 -16.36 -18.92
C LEU A 215 4.86 -17.87 -18.95
N THR A 216 4.09 -18.68 -19.68
CA THR A 216 4.26 -20.14 -19.73
C THR A 216 5.58 -20.55 -20.39
N ASP A 217 6.12 -19.70 -21.25
CA ASP A 217 7.44 -19.85 -21.86
C ASP A 217 8.60 -19.38 -20.94
N GLY A 218 8.28 -18.94 -19.71
CA GLY A 218 9.23 -18.43 -18.73
C GLY A 218 9.66 -16.99 -18.94
N SER A 219 9.24 -16.33 -20.02
CA SER A 219 9.53 -14.92 -20.27
C SER A 219 8.65 -14.01 -19.40
N PRO A 220 9.09 -12.78 -19.07
CA PRO A 220 8.25 -11.87 -18.29
C PRO A 220 7.06 -11.36 -19.12
N ALA A 221 5.90 -11.20 -18.47
CA ALA A 221 4.69 -10.68 -19.10
C ALA A 221 4.81 -9.22 -19.57
N ALA A 222 5.76 -8.49 -19.00
CA ALA A 222 6.07 -7.12 -19.38
C ALA A 222 7.52 -6.77 -19.04
N GLU A 223 8.03 -5.74 -19.70
CA GLU A 223 9.36 -5.19 -19.47
C GLU A 223 9.31 -3.66 -19.51
N LEU A 224 10.16 -3.01 -18.71
CA LEU A 224 10.39 -1.58 -18.83
C LEU A 224 11.28 -1.33 -20.05
N LEU A 225 10.89 -0.32 -20.83
CA LEU A 225 11.70 0.16 -21.94
C LEU A 225 12.59 1.30 -21.43
N PRO A 226 13.77 1.53 -22.04
CA PRO A 226 14.60 2.67 -21.72
C PRO A 226 13.81 3.97 -21.87
N ASP A 227 14.03 4.91 -20.95
CA ASP A 227 13.45 6.25 -21.04
C ASP A 227 13.82 6.89 -22.38
N ALA A 228 12.91 7.71 -22.92
CA ALA A 228 13.25 8.56 -24.04
C ALA A 228 14.46 9.44 -23.66
N GLN A 229 15.42 9.59 -24.56
CA GLN A 229 16.71 10.25 -24.25
C GLN A 229 16.59 11.72 -23.83
N ASP A 230 15.42 12.32 -24.04
CA ASP A 230 15.07 13.68 -23.65
C ASP A 230 14.42 13.79 -22.26
N GLY A 231 14.09 12.67 -21.61
CA GLY A 231 13.51 12.63 -20.27
C GLY A 231 12.08 13.19 -20.18
N SER A 232 11.35 13.24 -21.31
CA SER A 232 9.98 13.78 -21.34
C SER A 232 8.92 12.83 -20.76
N ASP A 233 9.25 11.53 -20.69
CA ASP A 233 8.32 10.48 -20.28
C ASP A 233 8.62 10.03 -18.86
N LEU A 234 7.57 9.80 -18.05
CA LEU A 234 7.72 9.28 -16.70
C LEU A 234 8.12 7.82 -16.67
N LEU A 235 7.52 7.01 -17.54
CA LEU A 235 7.87 5.61 -17.74
C LEU A 235 7.34 5.11 -19.08
N LYS A 236 8.05 4.13 -19.64
CA LYS A 236 7.61 3.39 -20.81
C LYS A 236 7.72 1.89 -20.55
N LEU A 237 6.68 1.14 -20.89
CA LEU A 237 6.68 -0.32 -20.73
C LEU A 237 6.10 -1.01 -21.95
N ARG A 238 6.57 -2.23 -22.22
CA ARG A 238 5.99 -3.14 -23.20
C ARG A 238 5.41 -4.34 -22.49
N TYR A 239 4.17 -4.70 -22.81
CA TYR A 239 3.50 -5.87 -22.26
C TYR A 239 2.97 -6.78 -23.37
N ARG A 240 2.83 -8.07 -23.05
CA ARG A 240 2.48 -9.13 -23.99
C ARG A 240 1.08 -9.65 -23.71
N GLY A 241 0.22 -9.63 -24.72
CA GLY A 241 -1.12 -10.22 -24.69
C GLY A 241 -1.13 -11.68 -25.16
N GLY A 242 -2.27 -12.12 -25.67
CA GLY A 242 -2.46 -13.49 -26.18
C GLY A 242 -3.18 -14.42 -25.19
N HIS A 243 -3.05 -15.73 -25.42
CA HIS A 243 -3.82 -16.74 -24.67
C HIS A 243 -3.54 -16.70 -23.16
N GLU A 244 -2.33 -16.33 -22.76
CA GLU A 244 -1.92 -16.24 -21.36
C GLU A 244 -2.54 -15.05 -20.64
N ALA A 245 -2.79 -13.96 -21.36
CA ALA A 245 -3.50 -12.80 -20.84
C ALA A 245 -5.01 -13.04 -20.66
N LYS A 246 -5.55 -14.19 -21.08
CA LYS A 246 -6.97 -14.54 -20.84
C LYS A 246 -7.31 -14.64 -19.35
N ALA A 247 -6.37 -15.10 -18.53
CA ALA A 247 -6.55 -15.21 -17.09
C ALA A 247 -6.52 -13.85 -16.37
N GLY A 248 -6.18 -12.78 -17.08
CA GLY A 248 -5.90 -11.47 -16.50
C GLY A 248 -4.50 -11.42 -15.92
N ILE A 249 -3.70 -10.47 -16.37
CA ILE A 249 -2.35 -10.23 -15.87
C ILE A 249 -2.36 -8.94 -15.05
N GLN A 250 -1.76 -8.99 -13.87
CA GLN A 250 -1.49 -7.83 -13.03
C GLN A 250 0.00 -7.53 -13.06
N LEU A 251 0.34 -6.26 -13.28
CA LEU A 251 1.68 -5.72 -13.16
C LEU A 251 1.69 -4.67 -12.06
N ALA A 252 2.84 -4.49 -11.43
CA ALA A 252 3.07 -3.39 -10.50
C ALA A 252 4.31 -2.61 -10.89
N LEU A 253 4.15 -1.29 -10.96
CA LEU A 253 5.20 -0.31 -11.16
C LEU A 253 5.42 0.41 -9.84
N THR A 254 6.65 0.42 -9.38
CA THR A 254 7.03 1.00 -8.11
C THR A 254 7.98 2.17 -8.37
N PRO A 255 7.70 3.38 -7.85
CA PRO A 255 8.56 4.53 -8.03
C PRO A 255 9.93 4.29 -7.39
N PRO A 256 10.97 5.02 -7.85
CA PRO A 256 12.29 4.93 -7.22
C PRO A 256 12.23 5.33 -5.74
N GLY A 257 13.12 4.73 -4.95
CA GLY A 257 13.18 4.93 -3.49
C GLY A 257 12.18 4.08 -2.71
N VAL A 258 11.12 3.54 -3.33
CA VAL A 258 10.30 2.50 -2.69
C VAL A 258 11.05 1.17 -2.80
N ARG A 259 11.67 0.74 -1.71
CA ARG A 259 12.23 -0.62 -1.59
C ARG A 259 11.47 -1.36 -0.50
N GLY A 260 10.78 -2.43 -0.90
CA GLY A 260 10.19 -3.36 0.05
C GLY A 260 11.29 -4.15 0.74
N ALA A 261 11.24 -4.24 2.06
CA ALA A 261 12.06 -5.21 2.78
C ALA A 261 11.54 -6.63 2.48
N ALA A 262 12.44 -7.61 2.43
CA ALA A 262 12.05 -9.02 2.28
C ALA A 262 11.32 -9.58 3.52
N GLU A 263 11.44 -8.88 4.64
CA GLU A 263 10.85 -9.20 5.93
C GLU A 263 10.62 -7.90 6.71
N VAL A 264 9.68 -7.93 7.65
CA VAL A 264 9.42 -6.80 8.56
C VAL A 264 9.86 -7.17 9.98
N PRO A 265 10.47 -6.25 10.74
CA PRO A 265 10.71 -6.49 12.15
C PRO A 265 9.39 -6.54 12.92
N GLY A 266 9.34 -7.36 13.97
CA GLY A 266 8.19 -7.43 14.87
C GLY A 266 8.59 -7.64 16.33
N ILE A 267 7.69 -7.27 17.24
CA ILE A 267 7.76 -7.59 18.67
C ILE A 267 6.62 -8.55 18.96
N ALA A 268 6.91 -9.62 19.67
CA ALA A 268 5.90 -10.57 20.09
C ALA A 268 5.82 -10.63 21.62
N THR A 269 4.68 -11.06 22.13
CA THR A 269 4.59 -11.45 23.52
C THR A 269 5.15 -12.87 23.72
N ARG A 270 5.57 -13.19 24.93
CA ARG A 270 6.09 -14.54 25.24
C ARG A 270 5.03 -15.63 25.03
N ALA A 271 3.76 -15.36 25.34
CA ALA A 271 2.71 -16.36 25.14
C ALA A 271 2.41 -16.58 23.65
N TYR A 272 2.53 -15.54 22.80
CA TYR A 272 2.48 -15.69 21.34
C TYR A 272 3.60 -16.62 20.85
N LEU A 273 4.84 -16.31 21.25
CA LEU A 273 6.03 -17.08 20.84
C LEU A 273 5.96 -18.55 21.27
N ALA A 274 5.54 -18.82 22.50
CA ALA A 274 5.28 -20.18 22.98
C ALA A 274 4.14 -20.85 22.19
N GLY A 275 3.16 -20.05 21.72
CA GLY A 275 2.04 -20.51 20.92
C GLY A 275 2.43 -20.98 19.52
N VAL A 276 3.33 -20.26 18.86
CA VAL A 276 3.83 -20.60 17.51
C VAL A 276 5.10 -21.46 17.53
N GLY A 277 5.70 -21.68 18.71
CA GLY A 277 6.95 -22.43 18.84
C GLY A 277 8.17 -21.67 18.30
N ALA A 278 8.19 -20.35 18.43
CA ALA A 278 9.26 -19.48 17.93
C ALA A 278 9.98 -18.73 19.07
N ALA A 279 11.10 -18.09 18.75
CA ALA A 279 11.91 -17.27 19.65
C ALA A 279 12.32 -15.94 18.99
N VAL A 280 12.97 -15.07 19.77
CA VAL A 280 13.61 -13.86 19.23
C VAL A 280 14.70 -14.26 18.25
N GLY A 281 14.71 -13.65 17.06
CA GLY A 281 15.59 -13.96 15.95
C GLY A 281 14.90 -14.75 14.83
N ASP A 282 13.84 -15.49 15.14
CA ASP A 282 13.13 -16.32 14.18
C ASP A 282 12.31 -15.48 13.18
N LEU A 283 12.11 -16.05 12.00
CA LEU A 283 11.23 -15.52 10.96
C LEU A 283 9.90 -16.25 11.02
N VAL A 284 8.83 -15.54 11.39
CA VAL A 284 7.48 -16.08 11.55
C VAL A 284 6.60 -15.60 10.39
N PRO A 285 5.95 -16.49 9.63
CA PRO A 285 4.95 -16.10 8.64
C PRO A 285 3.65 -15.68 9.35
N VAL A 286 3.26 -14.40 9.21
CA VAL A 286 2.09 -13.83 9.88
C VAL A 286 1.01 -13.48 8.86
N PRO A 287 -0.22 -14.01 8.97
CA PRO A 287 -1.30 -13.66 8.06
C PRO A 287 -1.81 -12.24 8.31
N LEU A 288 -1.71 -11.38 7.29
CA LEU A 288 -2.20 -10.01 7.32
C LEU A 288 -2.72 -9.62 5.93
N GLY A 289 -3.97 -9.17 5.83
CA GLY A 289 -4.55 -8.75 4.56
C GLY A 289 -4.62 -9.86 3.50
N GLY A 290 -4.86 -11.10 3.92
CA GLY A 290 -4.93 -12.25 3.01
C GLY A 290 -3.58 -12.69 2.43
N VAL A 291 -2.47 -12.10 2.90
CA VAL A 291 -1.11 -12.55 2.55
C VAL A 291 -0.34 -12.95 3.79
N SER A 292 0.70 -13.76 3.60
CA SER A 292 1.65 -14.12 4.65
C SER A 292 2.80 -13.12 4.65
N VAL A 293 2.90 -12.32 5.71
CA VAL A 293 3.99 -11.35 5.90
C VAL A 293 5.11 -12.04 6.69
N PRO A 294 6.34 -12.11 6.15
CA PRO A 294 7.48 -12.63 6.89
C PRO A 294 7.92 -11.64 7.97
N VAL A 295 7.75 -12.00 9.24
CA VAL A 295 8.06 -11.15 10.40
C VAL A 295 9.26 -11.69 11.15
N ARG A 296 10.36 -10.92 11.21
CA ARG A 296 11.50 -11.25 12.06
C ARG A 296 11.24 -10.77 13.48
N ILE A 297 11.25 -11.69 14.44
CA ILE A 297 11.03 -11.36 15.85
C ILE A 297 12.29 -10.68 16.40
N THR A 298 12.18 -9.40 16.76
CA THR A 298 13.29 -8.59 17.26
C THR A 298 13.30 -8.45 18.77
N ALA A 299 12.14 -8.60 19.40
CA ALA A 299 12.01 -8.59 20.85
C ALA A 299 10.81 -9.43 21.32
N ALA A 300 10.89 -9.89 22.57
CA ALA A 300 9.81 -10.55 23.28
C ALA A 300 9.45 -9.75 24.55
N ILE A 301 8.16 -9.48 24.80
CA ILE A 301 7.67 -8.77 26.00
C ILE A 301 6.55 -9.53 26.72
N GLY A 302 6.10 -9.03 27.87
CA GLY A 302 5.01 -9.63 28.64
C GLY A 302 3.62 -9.38 28.03
N SER A 303 3.39 -8.17 27.53
CA SER A 303 2.08 -7.75 26.98
C SER A 303 2.23 -6.59 26.02
N LEU A 304 1.33 -6.51 25.03
CA LEU A 304 1.24 -5.38 24.09
C LEU A 304 0.09 -4.43 24.48
N PRO A 305 0.23 -3.11 24.23
CA PRO A 305 -0.84 -2.15 24.49
C PRO A 305 -2.17 -2.58 23.85
N VAL A 306 -3.24 -2.62 24.64
CA VAL A 306 -4.62 -2.94 24.19
C VAL A 306 -4.80 -4.37 23.62
N ALA A 307 -3.73 -5.15 23.42
CA ALA A 307 -3.78 -6.49 22.83
C ALA A 307 -3.49 -7.63 23.80
N GLY A 308 -2.96 -7.32 24.99
CA GLY A 308 -2.74 -8.31 26.03
C GLY A 308 -1.49 -9.15 25.81
N ASP A 309 -1.48 -10.36 26.38
CA ASP A 309 -0.29 -11.19 26.55
C ASP A 309 -0.05 -12.21 25.43
N THR A 310 -0.95 -12.32 24.45
CA THR A 310 -0.87 -13.26 23.32
C THR A 310 -1.02 -12.48 22.01
N ALA A 311 0.03 -11.73 21.67
CA ALA A 311 -0.01 -10.78 20.57
C ALA A 311 1.35 -10.58 19.88
N LEU A 312 1.31 -10.06 18.66
CA LEU A 312 2.45 -9.64 17.86
C LEU A 312 2.18 -8.26 17.26
N ALA A 313 3.18 -7.38 17.26
CA ALA A 313 3.11 -6.04 16.70
C ALA A 313 4.20 -5.85 15.63
N VAL A 314 3.82 -5.21 14.53
CA VAL A 314 4.70 -4.78 13.43
C VAL A 314 4.44 -3.33 13.08
N ASP A 315 5.41 -2.69 12.42
CA ASP A 315 5.25 -1.34 11.90
C ASP A 315 4.38 -1.33 10.62
N LEU A 316 3.34 -0.51 10.64
CA LEU A 316 2.36 -0.40 9.56
C LEU A 316 3.00 0.11 8.26
N GLY A 317 3.90 1.09 8.35
CA GLY A 317 4.59 1.64 7.18
C GLY A 317 5.48 0.61 6.51
N SER A 318 6.18 -0.20 7.31
CA SER A 318 7.04 -1.29 6.84
C SER A 318 6.27 -2.39 6.12
N VAL A 319 5.11 -2.80 6.69
CA VAL A 319 4.20 -3.73 6.01
C VAL A 319 3.67 -3.11 4.71
N GLY A 320 3.23 -1.85 4.74
CA GLY A 320 2.74 -1.16 3.56
C GLY A 320 3.76 -1.10 2.44
N GLY A 321 5.04 -0.85 2.77
CA GLY A 321 6.15 -0.88 1.82
C GLY A 321 6.38 -2.27 1.21
N LEU A 322 6.32 -3.33 2.02
CA LEU A 322 6.42 -4.71 1.55
C LEU A 322 5.28 -5.08 0.59
N LEU A 323 4.04 -4.73 0.93
CA LEU A 323 2.86 -4.98 0.09
C LEU A 323 2.88 -4.19 -1.22
N ALA A 324 3.33 -2.93 -1.16
CA ALA A 324 3.48 -2.08 -2.33
C ALA A 324 4.53 -2.67 -3.31
N ALA A 325 5.68 -3.10 -2.81
CA ALA A 325 6.73 -3.74 -3.63
C ALA A 325 6.31 -5.13 -4.15
N GLY A 326 5.50 -5.86 -3.38
CA GLY A 326 5.00 -7.21 -3.71
C GLY A 326 3.82 -7.25 -4.71
N GLY A 327 3.55 -6.16 -5.43
CA GLY A 327 2.50 -6.12 -6.45
C GLY A 327 1.49 -4.98 -6.32
N ALA A 328 1.92 -3.80 -5.83
CA ALA A 328 1.07 -2.63 -5.62
C ALA A 328 -0.20 -2.94 -4.80
N ARG A 329 -0.04 -3.75 -3.76
CA ARG A 329 -1.14 -4.13 -2.86
C ARG A 329 -1.33 -3.08 -1.78
N GLU A 330 -2.58 -2.83 -1.42
CA GLU A 330 -2.95 -1.96 -0.31
C GLU A 330 -2.92 -2.70 1.03
N LEU A 331 -2.78 -1.93 2.10
CA LEU A 331 -2.99 -2.40 3.46
C LEU A 331 -4.49 -2.66 3.70
N PRO A 332 -4.84 -3.61 4.59
CA PRO A 332 -6.20 -3.69 5.12
C PRO A 332 -6.62 -2.35 5.75
N ALA A 333 -7.93 -2.08 5.74
CA ALA A 333 -8.47 -0.92 6.42
C ALA A 333 -8.15 -0.99 7.93
N PRO A 334 -7.79 0.15 8.58
CA PRO A 334 -7.66 0.22 10.03
C PRO A 334 -8.96 -0.22 10.71
N THR A 335 -8.82 -1.02 11.75
CA THR A 335 -9.94 -1.45 12.60
C THR A 335 -10.12 -0.54 13.80
N GLU A 336 -9.07 0.19 14.18
CA GLU A 336 -9.04 1.09 15.33
C GLU A 336 -8.24 2.35 15.02
N TRP A 337 -8.58 3.43 15.71
CA TRP A 337 -7.87 4.71 15.68
C TRP A 337 -7.60 5.14 17.11
N TRP A 338 -6.34 5.18 17.51
CA TRP A 338 -5.94 5.53 18.86
C TRP A 338 -5.51 7.00 18.91
N LEU A 339 -6.02 7.74 19.90
CA LEU A 339 -5.59 9.09 20.20
C LEU A 339 -5.10 9.15 21.65
N PRO A 340 -3.81 8.85 21.91
CA PRO A 340 -3.26 8.86 23.26
C PRO A 340 -3.20 10.29 23.81
N ALA A 341 -3.56 10.44 25.09
CA ALA A 341 -3.41 11.71 25.80
C ALA A 341 -1.92 12.02 26.03
N LYS A 342 -1.48 13.26 25.76
CA LYS A 342 -0.10 13.71 26.02
C LYS A 342 0.20 13.82 27.52
N SER A 343 -0.82 14.01 28.33
CA SER A 343 -0.76 14.05 29.79
C SER A 343 -2.14 13.83 30.40
N ALA A 344 -2.24 13.65 31.72
CA ALA A 344 -3.52 13.56 32.41
C ALA A 344 -4.41 14.81 32.26
N ALA A 345 -3.82 15.97 31.94
CA ALA A 345 -4.53 17.23 31.70
C ALA A 345 -4.87 17.45 30.21
N ASP A 346 -4.48 16.54 29.32
CA ASP A 346 -4.74 16.69 27.89
C ASP A 346 -6.21 16.44 27.56
N THR A 347 -6.91 17.50 27.17
CA THR A 347 -8.32 17.45 26.80
C THR A 347 -8.56 17.09 25.33
N ALA A 348 -7.53 16.98 24.50
CA ALA A 348 -7.70 16.73 23.06
C ALA A 348 -8.46 15.43 22.77
N PRO A 349 -8.17 14.27 23.41
CA PRO A 349 -8.95 13.05 23.18
C PRO A 349 -10.43 13.20 23.57
N ALA A 350 -10.72 13.89 24.67
CA ALA A 350 -12.09 14.10 25.12
C ALA A 350 -12.88 15.02 24.17
N ARG A 351 -12.23 16.05 23.61
CA ARG A 351 -12.83 16.93 22.59
C ARG A 351 -13.06 16.20 21.28
N ALA A 352 -12.08 15.40 20.85
CA ALA A 352 -12.18 14.58 19.65
C ALA A 352 -13.34 13.56 19.72
N GLY A 353 -13.59 12.98 20.90
CA GLY A 353 -14.71 12.05 21.11
C GLY A 353 -16.10 12.70 21.20
N ALA A 354 -16.18 14.04 21.21
CA ALA A 354 -17.45 14.78 21.24
C ALA A 354 -17.93 15.23 19.84
N GLU A 355 -17.11 15.01 18.80
CA GLU A 355 -17.37 15.29 17.37
C GLU A 355 -17.82 14.03 16.60
#